data_AF-A0A314XXX7-F1
#
_entry.id   AF-A0A314XXX7-F1
#
_cell.length_a   1.000
_cell.length_b   1.000
_cell.length_c   1.000
_cell.angle_alpha   90.00
_cell.angle_beta   90.00
_cell.angle_gamma   90.00
#
_symmetry.space_group_name_H-M   'P 1'
#
loop_
_entity.id
_entity.type
_entity.pdbx_description
1 polymer ?
#
loop_
_entity_poly.entity_id
_entity_poly.type
_entity_poly.pdbx_seq_one_letter_code
_entity_poly.pdbx_strand_id
1 'polypeptide(L)'
;MASAQAHFQQTLLEEIRQLRVGFEKSRTKDGSSSIPWTVNLNFPVFHGGNDNPVDWLCLAELYFKYLKTPEEKKVEIASLHLQGVAISWMSGLYEP
;
A
#
# COMPACT_ATOMS: atom_id res chain seq x y z
N MET A 1 8.00 11.06 -27.76
CA MET A 1 7.75 9.81 -26.99
C MET A 1 7.14 10.04 -25.60
N ALA A 2 6.46 11.17 -25.33
CA ALA A 2 5.92 11.49 -23.99
C ALA A 2 4.50 10.93 -23.69
N SER A 3 3.74 10.55 -24.73
CA SER A 3 2.33 10.18 -24.61
C SER A 3 2.11 8.81 -23.91
N ALA A 4 2.98 7.84 -24.16
CA ALA A 4 2.84 6.50 -23.56
C ALA A 4 3.06 6.51 -22.04
N GLN A 5 3.96 7.36 -21.54
CA GLN A 5 4.24 7.48 -20.11
C GLN A 5 3.07 8.13 -19.37
N ALA A 6 2.47 9.19 -19.93
CA ALA A 6 1.31 9.85 -19.33
C ALA A 6 0.08 8.94 -19.31
N HIS A 7 -0.17 8.18 -20.38
CA HIS A 7 -1.28 7.23 -20.43
C HIS A 7 -1.12 6.11 -19.41
N PHE A 8 0.08 5.56 -19.27
CA PHE A 8 0.39 4.55 -18.26
C PHE A 8 0.15 5.06 -16.83
N GLN A 9 0.49 6.32 -16.53
CA GLN A 9 0.22 6.91 -15.22
C GLN A 9 -1.29 7.08 -14.96
N GLN A 10 -2.06 7.45 -15.98
CA GLN A 10 -3.52 7.55 -15.84
C GLN A 10 -4.17 6.18 -15.62
N THR A 11 -3.73 5.14 -16.33
CA THR A 11 -4.22 3.77 -16.15
C THR A 11 -3.93 3.24 -14.74
N LEU A 12 -2.72 3.45 -14.23
CA LEU A 12 -2.35 2.98 -12.88
C LEU A 12 -3.09 3.71 -11.76
N LEU A 13 -3.30 5.03 -11.90
CA LEU A 13 -4.09 5.79 -10.92
C LEU A 13 -5.54 5.31 -10.90
N GLU A 14 -6.08 4.92 -12.05
CA GLU A 14 -7.42 4.34 -12.12
C GLU A 14 -7.46 2.92 -11.56
N GLU A 15 -6.44 2.08 -11.80
CA GLU A 15 -6.32 0.75 -11.16
C GLU A 15 -6.26 0.89 -9.63
N ILE A 16 -5.44 1.80 -9.09
CA ILE A 16 -5.35 2.07 -7.64
C ILE A 16 -6.69 2.60 -7.10
N ARG A 17 -7.38 3.48 -7.84
CA ARG A 17 -8.70 4.00 -7.46
C ARG A 17 -9.73 2.87 -7.40
N GLN A 18 -9.81 2.04 -8.44
CA GLN A 18 -10.78 0.94 -8.55
C GLN A 18 -10.51 -0.13 -7.48
N LEU A 19 -9.24 -0.47 -7.25
CA LEU A 19 -8.85 -1.39 -6.18
C LEU A 19 -9.22 -0.84 -4.81
N ARG A 20 -8.98 0.46 -4.54
CA ARG A 20 -9.39 1.10 -3.28
C ARG A 20 -10.92 1.13 -3.10
N VAL A 21 -11.69 1.41 -4.14
CA VAL A 21 -13.17 1.40 -4.09
C VAL A 21 -13.72 -0.02 -3.84
N GLY A 22 -13.15 -1.04 -4.50
CA GLY A 22 -13.50 -2.44 -4.26
C GLY A 22 -13.13 -2.90 -2.85
N PHE A 23 -12.03 -2.36 -2.33
CA PHE A 23 -11.50 -2.67 -1.02
C PHE A 23 -12.30 -2.03 0.14
N GLU A 24 -12.72 -0.77 -0.04
CA GLU A 24 -13.58 -0.03 0.90
C GLU A 24 -15.01 -0.57 0.93
N LYS A 25 -15.53 -1.05 -0.20
CA LYS A 25 -16.85 -1.68 -0.28
C LYS A 25 -16.96 -3.00 0.50
N SER A 26 -15.83 -3.62 0.83
CA SER A 26 -15.77 -4.83 1.68
C SER A 26 -15.64 -4.54 3.18
N ARG A 27 -15.33 -3.29 3.59
CA ARG A 27 -15.20 -2.93 5.01
C ARG A 27 -16.20 -1.85 5.40
N THR A 28 -17.41 -2.27 5.76
CA THR A 28 -18.25 -1.48 6.66
C THR A 28 -18.60 -2.33 7.87
N LYS A 29 -17.85 -2.11 8.95
CA LYS A 29 -18.34 -2.10 10.33
C LYS A 29 -17.19 -1.58 11.20
N ASP A 30 -17.45 -0.41 11.75
CA ASP A 30 -16.63 0.36 12.68
C ASP A 30 -15.57 1.32 12.12
N GLY A 31 -15.51 2.47 12.79
CA GLY A 31 -15.46 3.79 12.18
C GLY A 31 -14.08 4.41 11.95
N SER A 32 -14.16 5.48 11.15
CA SER A 32 -13.15 6.52 10.90
C SER A 32 -12.04 6.19 9.91
N SER A 33 -12.26 6.56 8.65
CA SER A 33 -11.20 7.07 7.77
C SER A 33 -11.84 7.80 6.59
N SER A 34 -12.39 8.99 6.83
CA SER A 34 -12.61 9.95 5.75
C SER A 34 -11.25 10.51 5.31
N ILE A 35 -10.54 9.81 4.44
CA ILE A 35 -9.34 10.36 3.80
C ILE A 35 -9.79 11.14 2.57
N PRO A 36 -9.67 12.48 2.56
CA PRO A 36 -9.93 13.28 1.37
C PRO A 36 -8.90 12.91 0.30
N TRP A 37 -9.39 12.65 -0.91
CA TRP A 37 -8.68 12.15 -2.07
C TRP A 37 -7.66 13.13 -2.70
N THR A 38 -6.74 13.68 -1.91
CA THR A 38 -5.42 13.95 -2.48
C THR A 38 -4.70 12.61 -2.51
N VAL A 39 -4.52 12.05 -3.70
CA VAL A 39 -3.75 10.81 -3.94
C VAL A 39 -2.31 11.03 -3.49
N ASN A 40 -2.09 10.93 -2.18
CA ASN A 40 -0.78 10.95 -1.59
C ASN A 40 -0.17 9.60 -1.95
N LEU A 41 0.78 9.62 -2.89
CA LEU A 41 1.58 8.49 -3.34
C LEU A 41 2.54 8.05 -2.22
N ASN A 42 2.06 7.95 -0.99
CA ASN A 42 2.83 7.45 0.13
C ASN A 42 2.75 5.93 0.11
N PHE A 43 3.84 5.29 0.51
CA PHE A 43 3.87 3.85 0.68
C PHE A 43 2.89 3.44 1.79
N PRO A 44 2.12 2.35 1.62
CA PRO A 44 1.12 1.94 2.61
C PRO A 44 1.77 1.47 3.91
N VAL A 45 1.20 1.88 5.04
CA VAL A 45 1.64 1.44 6.39
C VAL A 45 0.96 0.11 6.73
N PHE A 46 1.71 -0.80 7.38
CA PHE A 46 1.19 -2.07 7.91
C PHE A 46 1.44 -2.16 9.41
N HIS A 47 0.38 -2.25 10.22
CA HIS A 47 0.47 -2.34 11.68
C HIS A 47 0.53 -3.78 12.20
N GLY A 48 0.19 -4.76 11.35
CA GLY A 48 -0.01 -6.14 11.76
C GLY A 48 -1.29 -6.35 12.57
N GLY A 49 -1.49 -7.56 13.10
CA GLY A 49 -2.68 -7.92 13.88
C GLY A 49 -3.96 -7.95 13.04
N ASN A 50 -4.72 -6.85 13.04
CA ASN A 50 -6.02 -6.73 12.36
C ASN A 50 -5.91 -6.21 10.92
N ASP A 51 -4.74 -5.73 10.51
CA ASP A 51 -4.50 -5.33 9.12
C ASP A 51 -4.47 -6.58 8.23
N ASN A 52 -5.25 -6.59 7.15
CA ASN A 52 -5.23 -7.69 6.20
C ASN A 52 -3.96 -7.57 5.32
N PRO A 53 -3.05 -8.56 5.37
CA PRO A 53 -1.77 -8.51 4.66
C PRO A 53 -1.93 -8.54 3.13
N VAL A 54 -3.01 -9.11 2.61
CA VAL A 54 -3.27 -9.20 1.16
C VAL A 54 -3.49 -7.81 0.57
N ASP A 55 -4.24 -6.97 1.28
CA ASP A 55 -4.60 -5.63 0.80
C ASP A 55 -3.40 -4.70 0.85
N TRP A 56 -2.63 -4.80 1.93
CA TRP A 56 -1.37 -4.06 2.06
C TRP A 56 -0.39 -4.46 0.97
N LEU A 57 -0.23 -5.77 0.71
CA LEU A 57 0.66 -6.26 -0.33
C LEU A 57 0.24 -5.77 -1.72
N CYS A 58 -1.05 -5.82 -2.05
CA CYS A 58 -1.57 -5.34 -3.33
C CYS A 58 -1.25 -3.84 -3.53
N LEU A 59 -1.46 -3.01 -2.51
CA LEU A 59 -1.13 -1.58 -2.56
C LEU A 59 0.38 -1.33 -2.67
N ALA A 60 1.20 -2.11 -1.96
CA ALA A 60 2.66 -2.03 -2.03
C ALA A 60 3.17 -2.41 -3.43
N GLU A 61 2.65 -3.47 -4.03
CA GLU A 61 3.00 -3.89 -5.39
C GLU A 61 2.66 -2.83 -6.43
N LEU A 62 1.48 -2.21 -6.32
CA LEU A 62 1.08 -1.10 -7.20
C LEU A 62 2.01 0.09 -7.06
N TYR A 63 2.38 0.45 -5.83
CA TYR A 63 3.33 1.52 -5.55
C TYR A 63 4.68 1.25 -6.21
N PHE A 64 5.23 0.04 -6.02
CA PHE A 64 6.52 -0.34 -6.59
C PHE A 64 6.49 -0.38 -8.11
N LYS A 65 5.41 -0.89 -8.71
CA LYS A 65 5.20 -0.89 -10.17
C LYS A 65 5.15 0.53 -10.72
N TYR A 66 4.46 1.45 -10.01
CA TYR A 66 4.31 2.84 -10.43
C TYR A 66 5.63 3.62 -10.35
N LEU A 67 6.36 3.53 -9.24
CA LEU A 67 7.65 4.20 -9.06
C LEU A 67 8.82 3.46 -9.70
N LYS A 68 8.56 2.32 -10.35
CA LYS A 68 9.58 1.42 -10.93
C LYS A 68 10.69 1.12 -9.91
N THR A 69 10.27 0.84 -8.68
CA THR A 69 11.19 0.58 -7.58
C THR A 69 12.05 -0.64 -7.88
N PRO A 70 13.40 -0.54 -7.80
CA PRO A 70 14.29 -1.68 -7.98
C PRO A 70 13.97 -2.79 -6.97
N GLU A 71 14.09 -4.06 -7.38
CA GLU A 71 13.79 -5.22 -6.54
C GLU A 71 14.53 -5.17 -5.19
N GLU A 72 15.81 -4.80 -5.23
CA GLU A 72 16.71 -4.66 -4.07
C GLU A 72 16.23 -3.61 -3.05
N LYS A 73 15.41 -2.63 -3.49
CA LYS A 73 14.91 -1.53 -2.65
C LYS A 73 13.51 -1.78 -2.10
N LYS A 74 12.76 -2.74 -2.66
CA LYS A 74 11.37 -2.98 -2.24
C LYS A 74 11.27 -3.38 -0.77
N VAL A 75 12.13 -4.31 -0.33
CA VAL A 75 12.15 -4.81 1.06
C VAL A 75 12.54 -3.69 2.03
N GLU A 76 13.55 -2.89 1.67
CA GLU A 76 13.99 -1.73 2.47
C GLU A 76 12.86 -0.70 2.64
N ILE A 77 12.15 -0.36 1.56
CA ILE A 77 11.05 0.60 1.62
C ILE A 77 9.88 0.04 2.41
N ALA A 78 9.54 -1.24 2.21
CA ALA A 78 8.44 -1.89 2.92
C ALA A 78 8.69 -1.96 4.43
N SER A 79 9.93 -2.29 4.84
CA SER A 79 10.29 -2.42 6.26
C SER A 79 10.19 -1.10 7.02
N LEU A 80 10.51 0.03 6.37
CA LEU A 80 10.39 1.38 6.95
C LEU A 80 8.95 1.81 7.25
N HIS A 81 7.96 1.13 6.66
CA HIS A 81 6.54 1.44 6.83
C HIS A 81 5.79 0.36 7.62
N LEU A 82 6.52 -0.54 8.28
CA LEU A 82 5.95 -1.42 9.30
C LEU A 82 5.80 -0.65 10.62
N GLN A 83 4.66 -0.82 11.26
CA GLN A 83 4.35 -0.22 12.56
C GLN A 83 3.69 -1.26 13.46
N GLY A 84 3.42 -0.90 14.72
CA GLY A 84 2.68 -1.75 15.64
C GLY A 84 3.32 -3.13 15.84
N VAL A 85 2.52 -4.19 15.73
CA VAL A 85 2.99 -5.57 15.94
C VAL A 85 3.86 -6.05 14.78
N ALA A 86 3.66 -5.51 13.57
CA ALA A 86 4.44 -5.91 12.40
C ALA A 86 5.94 -5.62 12.55
N ILE A 87 6.32 -4.50 13.21
CA ILE A 87 7.74 -4.20 13.44
C ILE A 87 8.38 -5.17 14.45
N SER A 88 7.61 -5.64 15.44
CA SER A 88 8.04 -6.65 16.41
C SER A 88 8.29 -8.00 15.75
N TRP A 89 7.43 -8.40 14.81
CA TRP A 89 7.65 -9.60 13.99
C TRP A 89 8.92 -9.49 13.15
N MET A 90 9.11 -8.36 12.47
CA MET A 90 10.26 -8.15 11.59
C MET A 90 11.59 -8.12 12.34
N SER A 91 11.62 -7.52 13.53
CA SER A 91 12.81 -7.44 14.38
C SER A 91 13.12 -8.73 15.14
N GLY A 92 12.24 -9.74 15.09
CA GLY A 92 12.39 -10.98 15.86
C GLY A 92 12.15 -10.80 17.37
N LEU A 93 11.60 -9.66 17.80
CA LEU A 93 11.29 -9.34 19.20
C LEU A 93 9.92 -9.83 19.66
N TYR A 94 9.22 -10.60 18.82
CA TYR A 94 7.92 -11.17 19.16
C TYR A 94 8.10 -12.50 19.87
N GLU A 95 8.00 -12.48 21.20
CA GLU A 95 7.87 -13.67 22.02
C GLU A 95 6.36 -13.91 22.27
N PRO A 96 5.80 -15.08 21.90
CA PRO A 96 4.36 -15.37 21.94
C PRO A 96 3.80 -15.59 23.35
#